data_AF-A0AAJ7E2J4-F1
#
_entry.id   AF-A0AAJ7E2J4-F1
#
_cell.length_a   1.000
_cell.length_b   1.000
_cell.length_c   1.000
_cell.angle_alpha   90.00
_cell.angle_beta   90.00
_cell.angle_gamma   90.00
#
_symmetry.space_group_name_H-M   'P 1'
#
loop_
_entity.id
_entity.type
_entity.pdbx_description
1 polymer ?
#
loop_
_entity_poly.entity_id
_entity_poly.type
_entity_poly.pdbx_seq_one_letter_code
_entity_poly.pdbx_strand_id
1 'polypeptide(L)'
;MSLLIVFIICLLIRSTNYFWRQRNEQKQSQQVEQVYMNFIIGKVGSIISKDLEMIFVLVAIALLSLYITVIKIWLCDCGNLSGYSPSEILARFSPAIIVVTISCYWILKLQRISKLNSALIQRINSLPIIIYILFVNAIFLIFFRPLTVFLLPKEKENISIYQEETTIPKLYKKIKNVLYNKKIEDENEIPIVFGLGTVYSACFVLLSVFLCLIYTLLLGFIITPSVILMNLICIGLLYISAIDRINRATTLEFLHVPNPSILCWFLIAEYFFYATGHQPSFSTIHWDAGFIGIDGSLQHHSLRAILLGINTFGSHIILGMTFPLLIFAPFTLRLVFPNLIKSKKIQWNDIKQGELILFQNDTQFHSEVFNVAGKYILLHAARVFVCMLAATVHCRHLMVWTIFAPKLIFEGISFIITVASVLTSLLLLLRIENCIQKLIFQIT
;
A
#
# COMPACT_ATOMS: atom_id res chain seq x y z
N MET A 1 -24.60 -7.15 -4.47
CA MET A 1 -23.23 -6.67 -4.74
C MET A 1 -22.32 -6.87 -3.54
N SER A 2 -22.65 -6.34 -2.35
CA SER A 2 -21.87 -6.56 -1.11
C SER A 2 -21.61 -8.04 -0.80
N LEU A 3 -22.64 -8.90 -0.87
CA LEU A 3 -22.52 -10.35 -0.66
C LEU A 3 -21.55 -11.04 -1.64
N LEU A 4 -21.52 -10.60 -2.91
CA LEU A 4 -20.61 -11.15 -3.91
C LEU A 4 -19.15 -10.78 -3.59
N ILE A 5 -18.90 -9.53 -3.18
CA ILE A 5 -17.56 -9.08 -2.78
C ILE A 5 -17.10 -9.83 -1.53
N VAL A 6 -17.98 -10.04 -0.54
CA VAL A 6 -17.68 -10.85 0.65
C VAL A 6 -17.30 -12.28 0.25
N PHE A 7 -18.06 -12.91 -0.65
CA PHE A 7 -17.76 -14.25 -1.13
C PHE A 7 -16.39 -14.32 -1.83
N ILE A 8 -16.07 -13.34 -2.68
CA ILE A 8 -14.76 -13.23 -3.33
C ILE A 8 -13.64 -13.10 -2.29
N ILE A 9 -13.80 -12.24 -1.27
CA ILE A 9 -12.81 -12.08 -0.21
C ILE A 9 -12.59 -13.41 0.54
N CYS A 10 -13.66 -14.13 0.87
CA CYS A 10 -13.54 -15.44 1.52
C CYS A 10 -12.77 -16.45 0.66
N LEU A 11 -12.99 -16.44 -0.66
CA LEU A 11 -12.22 -17.27 -1.61
C LEU A 11 -10.75 -16.87 -1.66
N LEU A 12 -10.45 -15.56 -1.68
CA LEU A 12 -9.07 -15.05 -1.66
C LEU A 12 -8.36 -15.40 -0.35
N ILE A 13 -9.04 -15.29 0.80
CA ILE A 13 -8.47 -15.72 2.09
C ILE A 13 -8.18 -17.22 2.04
N ARG A 14 -9.11 -18.04 1.54
CA ARG A 14 -8.90 -19.49 1.46
C ARG A 14 -7.73 -19.87 0.55
N SER A 15 -7.49 -19.14 -0.54
CA SER A 15 -6.35 -19.41 -1.43
C SER A 15 -5.00 -19.09 -0.77
N THR A 16 -4.95 -18.20 0.21
CA THR A 16 -3.69 -17.91 0.90
C THR A 16 -3.17 -19.05 1.77
N ASN A 17 -4.00 -20.05 2.11
CA ASN A 17 -3.57 -21.25 2.83
C ASN A 17 -2.47 -22.03 2.09
N TYR A 18 -2.35 -21.88 0.77
CA TYR A 18 -1.25 -22.47 0.00
C TYR A 18 0.13 -21.92 0.35
N PHE A 19 0.21 -20.75 1.01
CA PHE A 19 1.47 -20.13 1.40
C PHE A 19 1.80 -20.33 2.88
N TRP A 20 0.93 -21.01 3.63
CA TRP A 20 1.15 -21.27 5.05
C TRP A 20 2.24 -22.30 5.25
N ARG A 21 3.19 -21.98 6.14
CA ARG A 21 4.21 -22.93 6.55
C ARG A 21 3.67 -23.84 7.65
N GLN A 22 3.70 -25.16 7.44
CA GLN A 22 3.37 -26.15 8.48
C GLN A 22 4.44 -26.19 9.59
N ARG A 23 4.03 -26.40 10.85
CA ARG A 23 4.96 -26.54 11.97
C ARG A 23 5.60 -27.94 11.96
N ASN A 24 6.85 -28.04 12.41
CA ASN A 24 7.55 -29.33 12.46
C ASN A 24 6.80 -30.39 13.30
N GLU A 25 6.10 -29.97 14.36
CA GLU A 25 5.29 -30.83 15.24
C GLU A 25 4.07 -31.45 14.52
N GLN A 26 3.55 -30.80 13.48
CA GLN A 26 2.44 -31.31 12.67
C GLN A 26 2.90 -32.27 11.56
N LYS A 27 4.22 -32.43 11.37
CA LYS A 27 4.78 -33.29 10.31
C LYS A 27 4.69 -34.78 10.60
N GLN A 28 4.32 -35.18 11.81
CA GLN A 28 4.26 -36.59 12.22
C GLN A 28 3.00 -37.33 11.73
N SER A 29 1.97 -36.63 11.26
CA SER A 29 0.67 -37.26 10.94
C SER A 29 0.36 -37.46 9.45
N GLN A 30 1.12 -36.90 8.51
CA GLN A 30 0.84 -37.06 7.06
C GLN A 30 2.13 -37.13 6.23
N GLN A 31 2.60 -38.35 5.97
CA GLN A 31 3.71 -38.61 5.03
C GLN A 31 3.30 -38.37 3.56
N VAL A 32 2.00 -38.27 3.24
CA VAL A 32 1.51 -38.12 1.86
C VAL A 32 1.43 -36.64 1.40
N GLU A 33 1.26 -35.68 2.32
CA GLU A 33 1.31 -34.23 2.01
C GLU A 33 2.73 -33.63 2.02
N GLN A 34 3.75 -34.46 2.26
CA GLN A 34 5.16 -34.05 2.30
C GLN A 34 5.69 -33.43 1.00
N VAL A 35 5.01 -33.66 -0.13
CA VAL A 35 5.45 -33.22 -1.47
C VAL A 35 5.06 -31.76 -1.77
N TYR A 36 3.98 -31.24 -1.19
CA TYR A 36 3.48 -29.89 -1.53
C TYR A 36 3.97 -28.78 -0.57
N MET A 37 4.37 -29.10 0.66
CA MET A 37 4.66 -28.09 1.69
C MET A 37 6.15 -27.82 1.95
N ASN A 38 7.05 -28.75 1.56
CA ASN A 38 8.49 -28.46 1.47
C ASN A 38 8.84 -27.58 0.25
N PHE A 39 7.83 -27.18 -0.52
CA PHE A 39 7.89 -26.56 -1.84
C PHE A 39 7.92 -25.02 -1.81
N ILE A 40 7.61 -24.40 -0.66
CA ILE A 40 7.22 -22.97 -0.57
C ILE A 40 8.33 -22.04 -0.07
N ILE A 41 9.41 -22.58 0.48
CA ILE A 41 10.52 -21.76 0.98
C ILE A 41 11.75 -22.26 0.27
N GLY A 42 12.39 -21.39 -0.52
CA GLY A 42 13.64 -21.62 -1.21
C GLY A 42 14.82 -21.90 -0.27
N LYS A 43 14.70 -22.91 0.59
CA LYS A 43 15.84 -23.63 1.11
C LYS A 43 16.55 -24.20 -0.11
N VAL A 44 17.77 -23.74 -0.31
CA VAL A 44 18.75 -24.32 -1.23
C VAL A 44 18.71 -25.84 -1.06
N GLY A 45 18.22 -26.52 -2.09
CA GLY A 45 17.93 -27.96 -2.08
C GLY A 45 16.47 -28.32 -2.42
N SER A 46 15.75 -27.50 -3.19
CA SER A 46 14.40 -27.85 -3.65
C SER A 46 14.46 -29.06 -4.60
N ILE A 47 13.55 -30.00 -4.39
CA ILE A 47 13.33 -31.21 -5.21
C ILE A 47 12.50 -30.83 -6.46
N ILE A 48 12.52 -29.56 -6.87
CA ILE A 48 11.65 -28.99 -7.91
C ILE A 48 12.43 -28.95 -9.23
N SER A 49 11.78 -29.31 -10.33
CA SER A 49 12.35 -29.13 -11.66
C SER A 49 12.57 -27.63 -11.93
N LYS A 50 13.70 -27.27 -12.55
CA LYS A 50 14.01 -25.88 -12.91
C LYS A 50 12.89 -25.19 -13.69
N ASP A 51 12.13 -25.96 -14.46
CA ASP A 51 11.01 -25.47 -15.27
C ASP A 51 9.85 -24.97 -14.40
N LEU A 52 9.54 -25.64 -13.28
CA LEU A 52 8.49 -25.20 -12.35
C LEU A 52 8.90 -23.94 -11.60
N GLU A 53 10.15 -23.83 -11.15
CA GLU A 53 10.65 -22.59 -10.52
C GLU A 53 10.57 -21.40 -11.50
N MET A 54 10.87 -21.62 -12.78
CA MET A 54 10.73 -20.60 -13.82
C MET A 54 9.27 -20.17 -14.00
N ILE A 55 8.32 -21.11 -14.01
CA ILE A 55 6.88 -20.80 -14.08
C ILE A 55 6.46 -19.93 -12.89
N PHE A 56 6.87 -20.25 -11.66
CA PHE A 56 6.52 -19.44 -10.49
C PHE A 56 7.09 -18.03 -10.56
N VAL A 57 8.33 -17.87 -11.02
CA VAL A 57 8.93 -16.54 -11.23
C VAL A 57 8.12 -15.75 -12.26
N LEU A 58 7.77 -16.36 -13.39
CA LEU A 58 6.98 -15.69 -14.45
C LEU A 58 5.59 -15.27 -13.95
N VAL A 59 4.90 -16.14 -13.19
CA VAL A 59 3.61 -15.82 -12.57
C VAL A 59 3.74 -14.67 -11.58
N ALA A 60 4.77 -14.68 -10.72
CA ALA A 60 5.00 -13.62 -9.75
C ALA A 60 5.26 -12.27 -10.44
N ILE A 61 6.06 -12.25 -11.52
CA ILE A 61 6.32 -11.04 -12.32
C ILE A 61 5.04 -10.54 -12.99
N ALA A 62 4.25 -11.43 -13.59
CA ALA A 62 3.00 -11.08 -14.24
C ALA A 62 2.00 -10.46 -13.24
N LEU A 63 1.84 -11.06 -12.06
CA LEU A 63 0.97 -10.55 -11.01
C LEU A 63 1.46 -9.20 -10.46
N LEU A 64 2.76 -9.05 -10.24
CA LEU A 64 3.33 -7.80 -9.73
C LEU A 64 3.20 -6.65 -10.74
N SER A 65 3.43 -6.94 -12.04
CA SER A 65 3.24 -6.00 -13.14
C SER A 65 1.77 -5.59 -13.29
N LEU A 66 0.84 -6.55 -13.20
CA LEU A 66 -0.59 -6.28 -13.22
C LEU A 66 -1.01 -5.39 -12.04
N TYR A 67 -0.51 -5.71 -10.83
CA TYR A 67 -0.80 -4.94 -9.62
C TYR A 67 -0.39 -3.47 -9.77
N ILE A 68 0.84 -3.17 -10.20
CA ILE A 68 1.31 -1.79 -10.35
C ILE A 68 0.62 -1.04 -11.48
N THR A 69 0.27 -1.72 -12.58
CA THR A 69 -0.38 -1.10 -13.74
C THR A 69 -1.82 -0.73 -13.43
N VAL A 70 -2.57 -1.62 -12.76
CA VAL A 70 -3.94 -1.35 -12.31
C VAL A 70 -3.97 -0.18 -11.33
N ILE A 71 -3.09 -0.14 -10.33
CA ILE A 71 -3.05 0.98 -9.38
C ILE A 71 -2.64 2.29 -10.07
N LYS A 72 -1.68 2.25 -10.99
CA LYS A 72 -1.27 3.42 -11.76
C LYS A 72 -2.42 3.98 -12.59
N ILE A 73 -3.15 3.12 -13.32
CA ILE A 73 -4.33 3.52 -14.10
C ILE A 73 -5.36 4.15 -13.16
N TRP A 74 -5.66 3.50 -12.04
CA TRP A 74 -6.61 4.01 -11.05
C TRP A 74 -6.20 5.40 -10.51
N LEU A 75 -4.93 5.61 -10.16
CA LEU A 75 -4.43 6.90 -9.69
C LEU A 75 -4.54 7.99 -10.77
N CYS A 76 -4.20 7.67 -12.02
CA CYS A 76 -4.33 8.58 -13.16
C CYS A 76 -5.80 8.93 -13.46
N ASP A 77 -6.71 7.95 -13.40
CA ASP A 77 -8.14 8.15 -13.61
C ASP A 77 -8.74 9.05 -12.51
N CYS A 78 -8.22 8.98 -11.29
CA CYS A 78 -8.57 9.90 -10.20
C CYS A 78 -7.99 11.32 -10.36
N GLY A 79 -7.22 11.57 -11.43
CA GLY A 79 -6.56 12.84 -11.70
C GLY A 79 -5.22 13.05 -10.98
N ASN A 80 -4.71 12.03 -10.27
CA ASN A 80 -3.39 12.06 -9.64
C ASN A 80 -2.29 11.60 -10.60
N LEU A 81 -1.04 11.98 -10.35
CA LEU A 81 0.12 11.58 -11.18
C LEU A 81 0.05 12.02 -12.65
N SER A 82 -0.81 12.98 -12.97
CA SER A 82 -1.01 13.51 -14.32
C SER A 82 -0.12 14.70 -14.65
N GLY A 83 0.56 15.28 -13.65
CA GLY A 83 1.42 16.42 -13.83
C GLY A 83 2.85 16.13 -14.22
N TYR A 84 3.54 17.22 -14.53
CA TYR A 84 4.94 17.23 -14.98
C TYR A 84 5.91 17.61 -13.86
N SER A 85 5.45 17.68 -12.60
CA SER A 85 6.35 17.95 -11.49
C SER A 85 7.35 16.79 -11.33
N PRO A 86 8.63 17.06 -11.00
CA PRO A 86 9.62 15.99 -10.85
C PRO A 86 9.21 14.91 -9.84
N SER A 87 8.50 15.29 -8.78
CA SER A 87 7.94 14.38 -7.78
C SER A 87 6.90 13.44 -8.37
N GLU A 88 5.99 13.94 -9.20
CA GLU A 88 4.95 13.11 -9.85
C GLU A 88 5.54 12.18 -10.91
N ILE A 89 6.51 12.67 -11.69
CA ILE A 89 7.23 11.85 -12.68
C ILE A 89 7.93 10.68 -11.97
N LEU A 90 8.66 10.95 -10.89
CA LEU A 90 9.31 9.91 -10.10
C LEU A 90 8.27 8.94 -9.52
N ALA A 91 7.22 9.42 -8.87
CA ALA A 91 6.16 8.57 -8.34
C ALA A 91 5.47 7.70 -9.43
N ARG A 92 5.33 8.20 -10.65
CA ARG A 92 4.66 7.53 -11.78
C ARG A 92 5.51 6.42 -12.43
N PHE A 93 6.83 6.59 -12.48
CA PHE A 93 7.73 5.66 -13.16
C PHE A 93 8.53 4.76 -12.21
N SER A 94 8.81 5.21 -10.98
CA SER A 94 9.60 4.43 -10.00
C SER A 94 9.02 3.03 -9.72
N PRO A 95 7.69 2.84 -9.51
CA PRO A 95 7.14 1.49 -9.28
C PRO A 95 7.42 0.52 -10.44
N ALA A 96 7.31 0.98 -11.69
CA ALA A 96 7.58 0.15 -12.86
C ALA A 96 9.06 -0.22 -12.97
N ILE A 97 9.96 0.73 -12.74
CA ILE A 97 11.42 0.50 -12.73
C ILE A 97 11.77 -0.53 -11.64
N ILE A 98 11.17 -0.41 -10.45
CA ILE A 98 11.37 -1.36 -9.35
C ILE A 98 10.88 -2.76 -9.76
N VAL A 99 9.71 -2.91 -10.37
CA VAL A 99 9.23 -4.23 -10.83
C VAL A 99 10.15 -4.85 -11.88
N VAL A 100 10.63 -4.08 -12.85
CA VAL A 100 11.58 -4.59 -13.87
C VAL A 100 12.89 -5.04 -13.20
N THR A 101 13.44 -4.24 -12.29
CA THR A 101 14.68 -4.59 -11.59
C THR A 101 14.53 -5.80 -10.66
N ILE A 102 13.39 -5.94 -9.96
CA ILE A 102 13.04 -7.14 -9.19
C ILE A 102 12.98 -8.37 -10.11
N SER A 103 12.32 -8.22 -11.27
CA SER A 103 12.18 -9.30 -12.26
C SER A 103 13.53 -9.78 -12.77
N CYS A 104 14.42 -8.84 -13.14
CA CYS A 104 15.79 -9.15 -13.55
C CYS A 104 16.56 -9.85 -12.42
N TYR A 105 16.45 -9.36 -11.18
CA TYR A 105 17.11 -9.97 -10.02
C TYR A 105 16.67 -11.42 -9.81
N TRP A 106 15.37 -11.71 -9.85
CA TRP A 106 14.85 -13.07 -9.66
C TRP A 106 15.26 -14.03 -10.78
N ILE A 107 15.14 -13.62 -12.04
CA ILE A 107 15.51 -14.45 -13.19
C ILE A 107 17.02 -14.77 -13.16
N LEU A 108 17.87 -13.76 -12.94
CA LEU A 108 19.32 -13.95 -12.90
C LEU A 108 19.76 -14.81 -11.71
N LYS A 109 19.09 -14.69 -10.56
CA LYS A 109 19.35 -15.53 -9.38
C LYS A 109 18.97 -17.00 -9.62
N LEU A 110 17.87 -17.25 -10.35
CA LEU A 110 17.40 -18.60 -10.66
C LEU A 110 18.29 -19.31 -11.69
N GLN A 111 18.79 -18.58 -12.68
CA GLN A 111 19.52 -19.16 -13.80
C GLN A 111 20.85 -19.84 -13.41
N ARG A 112 21.34 -19.72 -12.15
CA ARG A 112 22.48 -20.46 -11.55
C ARG A 112 23.45 -21.00 -12.60
N ILE A 113 24.02 -20.10 -13.39
CA ILE A 113 24.93 -20.50 -14.45
C ILE A 113 26.19 -20.93 -13.72
N SER A 114 26.45 -22.23 -13.67
CA SER A 114 27.64 -22.87 -13.10
C SER A 114 28.96 -22.43 -13.75
N LYS A 115 28.93 -21.40 -14.60
CA LYS A 115 30.04 -20.77 -15.34
C LYS A 115 30.08 -19.25 -15.20
N LEU A 116 29.31 -18.63 -14.29
CA LEU A 116 29.31 -17.17 -14.16
C LEU A 116 30.55 -16.70 -13.38
N ASN A 117 31.29 -15.75 -13.94
CA ASN A 117 32.42 -15.09 -13.28
C ASN A 117 31.98 -14.46 -11.94
N SER A 118 32.86 -14.49 -10.93
CA SER A 118 32.62 -13.87 -9.61
C SER A 118 32.17 -12.40 -9.72
N ALA A 119 32.71 -11.66 -10.69
CA ALA A 119 32.32 -10.27 -10.97
C ALA A 119 30.85 -10.12 -11.42
N LEU A 120 30.28 -11.10 -12.15
CA LEU A 120 28.88 -11.04 -12.57
C LEU A 120 27.93 -11.36 -11.40
N ILE A 121 28.32 -12.27 -10.49
CA ILE A 121 27.57 -12.56 -9.27
C ILE A 121 27.49 -11.31 -8.39
N GLN A 122 28.60 -10.59 -8.25
CA GLN A 122 28.64 -9.31 -7.52
C GLN A 122 27.73 -8.25 -8.17
N ARG A 123 27.70 -8.17 -9.51
CA ARG A 123 26.79 -7.29 -10.26
C ARG A 123 25.31 -7.67 -10.11
N ILE A 124 24.97 -8.95 -10.02
CA ILE A 124 23.59 -9.37 -9.76
C ILE A 124 23.16 -8.97 -8.35
N ASN A 125 24.06 -9.12 -7.37
CA ASN A 125 23.82 -8.74 -5.99
C ASN A 125 23.74 -7.23 -5.78
N SER A 126 24.16 -6.39 -6.74
CA SER A 126 23.98 -4.93 -6.65
C SER A 126 22.61 -4.44 -7.14
N LEU A 127 21.83 -5.26 -7.86
CA LEU A 127 20.49 -4.87 -8.34
C LEU A 127 19.52 -4.46 -7.20
N PRO A 128 19.45 -5.19 -6.06
CA PRO A 128 18.64 -4.75 -4.93
C PRO A 128 19.04 -3.40 -4.34
N ILE A 129 20.31 -3.00 -4.44
CA ILE A 129 20.77 -1.68 -3.97
C ILE A 129 20.08 -0.56 -4.75
N ILE A 130 19.92 -0.72 -6.06
CA ILE A 130 19.19 0.24 -6.91
C ILE A 130 17.74 0.33 -6.45
N ILE A 131 17.11 -0.80 -6.12
CA ILE A 131 15.74 -0.84 -5.60
C ILE A 131 15.64 -0.10 -4.27
N TYR A 132 16.60 -0.31 -3.36
CA TYR A 132 16.63 0.38 -2.07
C TYR A 132 16.80 1.90 -2.23
N ILE A 133 17.66 2.36 -3.13
CA ILE A 133 17.84 3.79 -3.43
C ILE A 133 16.54 4.39 -3.98
N LEU A 134 15.90 3.73 -4.94
CA LEU A 134 14.62 4.18 -5.50
C LEU A 134 13.52 4.21 -4.44
N PHE A 135 13.45 3.20 -3.58
CA PHE A 135 12.49 3.12 -2.49
C PHE A 135 12.69 4.26 -1.48
N VAL A 136 13.92 4.48 -0.99
CA VAL A 136 14.22 5.55 -0.03
C VAL A 136 13.90 6.92 -0.62
N ASN A 137 14.27 7.17 -1.89
CA ASN A 137 13.91 8.41 -2.58
C ASN A 137 12.40 8.59 -2.73
N ALA A 138 11.66 7.52 -3.04
CA ALA A 138 10.20 7.56 -3.15
C ALA A 138 9.53 7.87 -1.81
N ILE A 139 9.94 7.21 -0.73
CA ILE A 139 9.44 7.49 0.62
C ILE A 139 9.76 8.93 1.01
N PHE A 140 10.99 9.39 0.78
CA PHE A 140 11.37 10.79 1.01
C PHE A 140 10.45 11.74 0.25
N LEU A 141 10.21 11.53 -1.04
CA LEU A 141 9.33 12.39 -1.83
C LEU A 141 7.90 12.43 -1.29
N ILE A 142 7.34 11.28 -0.90
CA ILE A 142 5.99 11.19 -0.32
C ILE A 142 5.88 12.03 0.95
N PHE A 143 6.89 12.02 1.83
CA PHE A 143 6.85 12.83 3.07
C PHE A 143 7.13 14.32 2.82
N PHE A 144 8.03 14.67 1.90
CA PHE A 144 8.41 16.07 1.66
C PHE A 144 7.39 16.81 0.79
N ARG A 145 6.86 16.14 -0.25
CA ARG A 145 5.87 16.65 -1.21
C ARG A 145 4.77 15.59 -1.44
N PRO A 146 3.83 15.45 -0.48
CA PRO A 146 2.79 14.42 -0.55
C PRO A 146 1.73 14.65 -1.63
N LEU A 147 1.58 15.88 -2.13
CA LEU A 147 0.55 16.24 -3.10
C LEU A 147 0.93 15.73 -4.50
N THR A 148 0.18 14.74 -5.00
CA THR A 148 0.28 14.21 -6.37
C THR A 148 -0.75 14.84 -7.31
N VAL A 149 -0.99 16.13 -7.10
CA VAL A 149 -2.11 16.89 -7.67
C VAL A 149 -1.62 17.68 -8.87
N PHE A 150 -2.34 17.61 -9.98
CA PHE A 150 -2.02 18.38 -11.18
C PHE A 150 -2.76 19.72 -11.17
N LEU A 151 -1.98 20.80 -11.08
CA LEU A 151 -2.47 22.15 -11.31
C LEU A 151 -2.46 22.40 -12.81
N LEU A 152 -3.64 22.57 -13.42
CA LEU A 152 -3.70 23.09 -14.77
C LEU A 152 -3.35 24.58 -14.70
N PRO A 153 -2.17 25.03 -15.18
CA PRO A 153 -1.92 26.45 -15.28
C PRO A 153 -2.97 27.04 -16.22
N LYS A 154 -3.64 28.12 -15.81
CA LYS A 154 -4.43 28.92 -16.76
C LYS A 154 -3.47 29.28 -17.89
N GLU A 155 -3.80 28.93 -19.13
CA GLU A 155 -3.08 29.41 -20.31
C GLU A 155 -3.04 30.94 -20.25
N LYS A 156 -1.93 31.49 -19.75
CA LYS A 156 -1.47 32.82 -20.09
C LYS A 156 -0.51 32.67 -21.27
N GLU A 157 -0.97 32.05 -22.34
CA GLU A 157 -0.32 32.23 -23.63
C GLU A 157 -1.10 33.29 -24.38
N ASN A 158 -0.54 34.50 -24.36
CA ASN A 158 -0.79 35.51 -25.37
C ASN A 158 -0.48 34.87 -26.72
N ILE A 159 -1.51 34.38 -27.42
CA ILE A 159 -1.37 33.96 -28.80
C ILE A 159 -1.12 35.24 -29.60
N SER A 160 0.14 35.53 -29.90
CA SER A 160 0.54 36.60 -30.82
C SER A 160 0.20 36.18 -32.24
N ILE A 161 -1.05 36.43 -32.66
CA ILE A 161 -1.50 36.28 -34.05
C ILE A 161 -1.16 37.57 -34.79
N TYR A 162 0.00 37.60 -35.44
CA TYR A 162 0.27 38.45 -36.60
C TYR A 162 0.51 37.45 -37.75
N GLN A 163 -0.16 37.48 -38.91
CA GLN A 163 -0.89 38.52 -39.63
C GLN A 163 -2.08 37.91 -40.38
N GLU A 164 -3.12 38.73 -40.55
CA GLU A 164 -4.31 38.44 -41.38
C GLU A 164 -4.00 38.56 -42.87
N GLU A 165 -4.57 37.65 -43.66
CA GLU A 165 -5.41 38.08 -44.78
C GLU A 165 -6.84 37.63 -44.48
N THR A 166 -7.75 38.60 -44.59
CA THR A 166 -9.15 38.60 -44.16
C THR A 166 -9.99 37.48 -44.82
N THR A 167 -11.01 36.90 -44.17
CA THR A 167 -12.13 37.57 -43.48
C THR A 167 -12.42 37.02 -42.08
N ILE A 168 -11.35 37.02 -41.30
CA ILE A 168 -11.25 36.78 -39.85
C ILE A 168 -11.62 38.01 -38.96
N PRO A 169 -11.65 39.29 -39.40
CA PRO A 169 -11.84 40.43 -38.49
C PRO A 169 -13.20 40.47 -37.77
N LYS A 170 -14.26 39.98 -38.43
CA LYS A 170 -15.59 39.87 -37.84
C LYS A 170 -15.71 38.65 -36.93
N LEU A 171 -15.02 37.56 -37.24
CA LEU A 171 -15.01 36.33 -36.44
C LEU A 171 -14.27 36.56 -35.12
N TYR A 172 -13.10 37.20 -35.18
CA TYR A 172 -12.35 37.59 -34.00
C TYR A 172 -13.14 38.60 -33.14
N LYS A 173 -13.77 39.64 -33.71
CA LYS A 173 -14.59 40.57 -32.92
C LYS A 173 -15.78 39.90 -32.24
N LYS A 174 -16.38 38.89 -32.88
CA LYS A 174 -17.56 38.17 -32.35
C LYS A 174 -17.17 37.15 -31.27
N ILE A 175 -16.06 36.44 -31.45
CA ILE A 175 -15.49 35.54 -30.44
C ILE A 175 -14.94 36.33 -29.25
N LYS A 176 -14.27 37.45 -29.52
CA LYS A 176 -13.81 38.39 -28.49
C LYS A 176 -14.99 38.89 -27.68
N ASN A 177 -16.08 39.38 -28.29
CA ASN A 177 -17.21 39.91 -27.52
C ASN A 177 -17.99 38.83 -26.75
N VAL A 178 -18.09 37.59 -27.25
CA VAL A 178 -18.74 36.49 -26.52
C VAL A 178 -17.89 36.01 -25.33
N LEU A 179 -16.56 35.97 -25.49
CA LEU A 179 -15.65 35.65 -24.39
C LEU A 179 -15.52 36.80 -23.38
N TYR A 180 -15.54 38.04 -23.85
CA TYR A 180 -15.42 39.20 -22.97
C TYR A 180 -16.69 39.48 -22.17
N ASN A 181 -17.90 39.29 -22.73
CA ASN A 181 -19.10 39.83 -22.09
C ASN A 181 -19.93 38.83 -21.26
N LYS A 182 -19.63 37.53 -21.23
CA LYS A 182 -20.47 36.56 -20.48
C LYS A 182 -19.77 35.68 -19.45
N LYS A 183 -18.47 35.86 -19.22
CA LYS A 183 -17.75 35.18 -18.12
C LYS A 183 -16.96 36.10 -17.21
N ILE A 184 -17.09 37.41 -17.35
CA ILE A 184 -16.37 38.34 -16.48
C ILE A 184 -16.99 38.51 -15.09
N GLU A 185 -18.27 38.23 -14.82
CA GLU A 185 -18.85 38.95 -13.64
C GLU A 185 -19.28 38.20 -12.37
N ASP A 186 -19.47 36.87 -12.24
CA ASP A 186 -20.18 36.41 -11.00
C ASP A 186 -19.86 35.10 -10.25
N GLU A 187 -18.81 34.30 -10.52
CA GLU A 187 -18.37 33.30 -9.50
C GLU A 187 -16.84 33.07 -9.55
N ASN A 188 -16.11 33.67 -8.61
CA ASN A 188 -14.71 33.44 -8.21
C ASN A 188 -13.95 32.37 -9.04
N GLU A 189 -13.18 32.77 -10.05
CA GLU A 189 -12.50 31.86 -10.99
C GLU A 189 -11.29 31.11 -10.38
N ILE A 190 -11.57 30.14 -9.53
CA ILE A 190 -10.60 29.23 -8.90
C ILE A 190 -9.97 28.32 -9.99
N PRO A 191 -8.63 28.14 -10.04
CA PRO A 191 -7.96 27.20 -10.94
C PRO A 191 -8.48 25.77 -10.76
N ILE A 192 -8.63 25.02 -11.86
CA ILE A 192 -9.07 23.62 -11.82
C ILE A 192 -7.90 22.76 -11.39
N VAL A 193 -8.05 22.13 -10.23
CA VAL A 193 -7.02 21.29 -9.59
C VAL A 193 -7.41 19.82 -9.70
N PHE A 194 -6.71 19.06 -10.53
CA PHE A 194 -6.97 17.62 -10.74
C PHE A 194 -6.31 16.77 -9.66
N GLY A 195 -7.02 15.75 -9.17
CA GLY A 195 -6.55 14.88 -8.07
C GLY A 195 -6.97 15.34 -6.67
N LEU A 196 -7.48 16.58 -6.55
CA LEU A 196 -7.87 17.18 -5.27
C LEU A 196 -8.99 16.39 -4.54
N GLY A 197 -9.83 15.66 -5.28
CA GLY A 197 -10.89 14.84 -4.69
C GLY A 197 -10.41 13.54 -4.02
N THR A 198 -9.16 13.11 -4.24
CA THR A 198 -8.58 11.85 -3.69
C THR A 198 -7.18 12.05 -3.08
N VAL A 199 -6.86 13.27 -2.62
CA VAL A 199 -5.50 13.61 -2.16
C VAL A 199 -4.97 12.67 -1.07
N TYR A 200 -5.79 12.36 -0.06
CA TYR A 200 -5.37 11.54 1.05
C TYR A 200 -5.20 10.09 0.61
N SER A 201 -6.22 9.48 0.00
CA SER A 201 -6.13 8.09 -0.44
C SER A 201 -5.03 7.85 -1.47
N ALA A 202 -4.82 8.76 -2.42
CA ALA A 202 -3.77 8.63 -3.42
C ALA A 202 -2.38 8.54 -2.77
N CYS A 203 -2.11 9.38 -1.76
CA CYS A 203 -0.86 9.37 -1.02
C CYS A 203 -0.63 8.04 -0.29
N PHE A 204 -1.64 7.54 0.44
CA PHE A 204 -1.53 6.28 1.19
C PHE A 204 -1.52 5.03 0.29
N VAL A 205 -2.23 5.05 -0.84
CA VAL A 205 -2.18 3.98 -1.85
C VAL A 205 -0.79 3.94 -2.48
N LEU A 206 -0.22 5.09 -2.84
CA LEU A 206 1.14 5.18 -3.38
C LEU A 206 2.18 4.67 -2.38
N LEU A 207 2.07 5.08 -1.11
CA LEU A 207 2.90 4.56 -0.01
C LEU A 207 2.80 3.03 0.09
N SER A 208 1.58 2.49 0.05
CA SER A 208 1.33 1.05 0.08
C SER A 208 2.02 0.32 -1.07
N VAL A 209 1.99 0.85 -2.30
CA VAL A 209 2.69 0.25 -3.44
C VAL A 209 4.19 0.13 -3.17
N PHE A 210 4.85 1.19 -2.70
CA PHE A 210 6.28 1.13 -2.40
C PHE A 210 6.62 0.15 -1.27
N LEU A 211 5.81 0.14 -0.20
CA LEU A 211 5.97 -0.82 0.90
C LEU A 211 5.76 -2.27 0.44
N CYS A 212 4.80 -2.52 -0.45
CA CYS A 212 4.58 -3.84 -1.02
C CYS A 212 5.75 -4.27 -1.92
N LEU A 213 6.32 -3.37 -2.72
CA LEU A 213 7.46 -3.68 -3.59
C LEU A 213 8.72 -4.05 -2.80
N ILE A 214 9.02 -3.32 -1.71
CA ILE A 214 10.14 -3.70 -0.84
C ILE A 214 9.83 -5.03 -0.12
N TYR A 215 8.58 -5.25 0.28
CA TYR A 215 8.20 -6.46 0.97
C TYR A 215 8.28 -7.72 0.08
N THR A 216 7.82 -7.63 -1.18
CA THR A 216 7.91 -8.74 -2.15
C THR A 216 9.34 -9.05 -2.54
N LEU A 217 10.21 -8.03 -2.70
CA LEU A 217 11.64 -8.25 -2.92
C LEU A 217 12.26 -9.08 -1.78
N LEU A 218 11.93 -8.76 -0.52
CA LEU A 218 12.49 -9.42 0.66
C LEU A 218 11.91 -10.84 0.87
N LEU A 219 10.63 -11.04 0.57
CA LEU A 219 9.98 -12.36 0.66
C LEU A 219 10.38 -13.31 -0.47
N GLY A 220 10.66 -12.77 -1.66
CA GLY A 220 10.99 -13.53 -2.86
C GLY A 220 9.76 -13.92 -3.69
N PHE A 221 10.03 -14.49 -4.88
CA PHE A 221 9.00 -14.73 -5.90
C PHE A 221 7.92 -15.75 -5.49
N ILE A 222 8.24 -16.73 -4.66
CA ILE A 222 7.30 -17.80 -4.26
C ILE A 222 6.16 -17.23 -3.40
N ILE A 223 6.47 -16.33 -2.47
CA ILE A 223 5.51 -15.78 -1.49
C ILE A 223 4.88 -14.48 -2.02
N THR A 224 5.44 -13.86 -3.07
CA THR A 224 4.93 -12.63 -3.69
C THR A 224 3.42 -12.64 -3.99
N PRO A 225 2.83 -13.73 -4.54
CA PRO A 225 1.38 -13.78 -4.74
C PRO A 225 0.56 -13.59 -3.45
N SER A 226 1.06 -14.05 -2.30
CA SER A 226 0.41 -13.84 -1.00
C SER A 226 0.30 -12.35 -0.64
N VAL A 227 1.36 -11.57 -0.89
CA VAL A 227 1.34 -10.11 -0.66
C VAL A 227 0.32 -9.42 -1.56
N ILE A 228 0.18 -9.88 -2.80
CA ILE A 228 -0.82 -9.32 -3.73
C ILE A 228 -2.24 -9.68 -3.25
N LEU A 229 -2.46 -10.92 -2.81
CA LEU A 229 -3.73 -11.35 -2.21
C LEU A 229 -4.08 -10.52 -0.97
N MET A 230 -3.10 -10.20 -0.11
CA MET A 230 -3.28 -9.30 1.03
C MET A 230 -3.87 -7.96 0.61
N ASN A 231 -3.27 -7.31 -0.39
CA ASN A 231 -3.74 -6.01 -0.88
C ASN A 231 -5.15 -6.10 -1.48
N LEU A 232 -5.45 -7.15 -2.24
CA LEU A 232 -6.79 -7.38 -2.81
C LEU A 232 -7.85 -7.56 -1.71
N ILE A 233 -7.54 -8.31 -0.65
CA ILE A 233 -8.42 -8.49 0.51
C ILE A 233 -8.63 -7.17 1.24
N CYS A 234 -7.57 -6.39 1.47
CA CYS A 234 -7.68 -5.06 2.06
C CYS A 234 -8.56 -4.13 1.23
N ILE A 235 -8.37 -4.05 -0.09
CA ILE A 235 -9.20 -3.23 -1.00
C ILE A 235 -10.66 -3.68 -0.95
N GLY A 236 -10.92 -4.99 -1.01
CA GLY A 236 -12.27 -5.53 -0.91
C GLY A 236 -12.95 -5.16 0.42
N LEU A 237 -12.22 -5.22 1.53
CA LEU A 237 -12.72 -4.85 2.84
C LEU A 237 -13.02 -3.34 2.95
N LEU A 238 -12.14 -2.49 2.42
CA LEU A 238 -12.35 -1.04 2.35
C LEU A 238 -13.63 -0.71 1.58
N TYR A 239 -13.86 -1.36 0.43
CA TYR A 239 -15.06 -1.16 -0.38
C TYR A 239 -16.33 -1.69 0.29
N ILE A 240 -16.32 -2.86 0.92
CA ILE A 240 -17.50 -3.34 1.64
C ILE A 240 -17.83 -2.39 2.80
N SER A 241 -16.83 -1.98 3.58
CA SER A 241 -16.99 -1.05 4.68
C SER A 241 -17.52 0.32 4.20
N ALA A 242 -17.02 0.81 3.06
CA ALA A 242 -17.49 2.04 2.45
C ALA A 242 -18.96 1.93 1.99
N ILE A 243 -19.32 0.85 1.27
CA ILE A 243 -20.69 0.64 0.78
C ILE A 243 -21.68 0.55 1.95
N ASP A 244 -21.35 -0.19 3.00
CA ASP A 244 -22.23 -0.34 4.16
C ASP A 244 -22.44 1.01 4.89
N ARG A 245 -21.37 1.79 5.08
CA ARG A 245 -21.45 3.12 5.71
C ARG A 245 -22.27 4.11 4.89
N ILE A 246 -22.04 4.18 3.57
CA ILE A 246 -22.77 5.10 2.68
C ILE A 246 -24.26 4.75 2.62
N ASN A 247 -24.61 3.46 2.64
CA ASN A 247 -26.01 3.03 2.59
C ASN A 247 -26.77 3.30 3.90
N ARG A 248 -26.08 3.34 5.04
CA ARG A 248 -26.69 3.58 6.37
C ARG A 248 -26.80 5.06 6.72
N ALA A 249 -25.83 5.86 6.30
CA ALA A 249 -25.75 7.26 6.70
C ALA A 249 -26.76 8.15 5.96
N THR A 250 -27.35 9.10 6.69
CA THR A 250 -28.19 10.17 6.13
C THR A 250 -27.44 11.48 5.93
N THR A 251 -26.37 11.70 6.69
CA THR A 251 -25.52 12.91 6.70
C THR A 251 -24.04 12.50 6.65
N LEU A 252 -23.16 13.10 7.47
CA LEU A 252 -21.72 12.79 7.56
C LEU A 252 -21.37 11.61 8.50
N GLU A 253 -22.37 10.92 9.05
CA GLU A 253 -22.16 9.77 9.94
C GLU A 253 -21.33 8.64 9.32
N PHE A 254 -21.25 8.56 7.99
CA PHE A 254 -20.40 7.60 7.29
C PHE A 254 -18.88 7.85 7.48
N LEU A 255 -18.49 8.98 8.08
CA LEU A 255 -17.11 9.21 8.52
C LEU A 255 -16.69 8.22 9.61
N HIS A 256 -17.61 7.87 10.52
CA HIS A 256 -17.33 6.98 11.64
C HIS A 256 -16.99 5.57 11.14
N VAL A 257 -15.84 5.04 11.56
CA VAL A 257 -15.40 3.70 11.16
C VAL A 257 -15.97 2.66 12.13
N PRO A 258 -16.76 1.68 11.63
CA PRO A 258 -17.36 0.68 12.49
C PRO A 258 -16.30 -0.26 13.10
N ASN A 259 -16.45 -0.59 14.38
CA ASN A 259 -15.51 -1.45 15.12
C ASN A 259 -15.20 -2.78 14.41
N PRO A 260 -16.16 -3.49 13.76
CA PRO A 260 -15.84 -4.69 12.99
C PRO A 260 -14.82 -4.48 11.87
N SER A 261 -14.83 -3.34 11.17
CA SER A 261 -13.83 -3.06 10.13
C SER A 261 -12.43 -2.89 10.73
N ILE A 262 -12.32 -2.24 11.89
CA ILE A 262 -11.05 -2.09 12.62
C ILE A 262 -10.54 -3.45 13.09
N LEU A 263 -11.43 -4.29 13.64
CA LEU A 263 -11.11 -5.65 14.06
C LEU A 263 -10.63 -6.50 12.88
N CYS A 264 -11.32 -6.46 11.74
CA CYS A 264 -10.89 -7.17 10.55
C CYS A 264 -9.54 -6.68 10.02
N TRP A 265 -9.27 -5.37 10.06
CA TRP A 265 -7.97 -4.80 9.68
C TRP A 265 -6.85 -5.34 10.57
N PHE A 266 -7.07 -5.37 11.89
CA PHE A 266 -6.19 -6.02 12.86
C PHE A 266 -5.98 -7.50 12.52
N LEU A 267 -7.06 -8.26 12.32
CA LEU A 267 -6.98 -9.69 12.01
C LEU A 267 -6.24 -9.98 10.70
N ILE A 268 -6.37 -9.13 9.68
CA ILE A 268 -5.64 -9.27 8.42
C ILE A 268 -4.13 -9.10 8.66
N ALA A 269 -3.71 -8.11 9.46
CA ALA A 269 -2.29 -7.91 9.77
C ALA A 269 -1.69 -9.17 10.40
N GLU A 270 -2.46 -9.80 11.30
CA GLU A 270 -2.06 -11.04 11.97
C GLU A 270 -2.09 -12.27 11.10
N TYR A 271 -3.13 -12.40 10.29
CA TYR A 271 -3.30 -13.50 9.38
C TYR A 271 -2.16 -13.53 8.36
N PHE A 272 -1.79 -12.37 7.82
CA PHE A 272 -0.72 -12.27 6.82
C PHE A 272 0.69 -12.38 7.37
N PHE A 273 0.90 -12.31 8.69
CA PHE A 273 2.15 -12.80 9.29
C PHE A 273 2.35 -14.30 8.97
N TYR A 274 1.32 -15.12 9.13
CA TYR A 274 1.39 -16.55 8.83
C TYR A 274 1.27 -16.85 7.33
N ALA A 275 0.39 -16.13 6.61
CA ALA A 275 0.18 -16.33 5.18
C ALA A 275 1.37 -15.89 4.32
N THR A 276 2.35 -15.18 4.89
CA THR A 276 3.64 -14.88 4.25
C THR A 276 4.76 -15.83 4.69
N GLY A 277 4.41 -16.94 5.35
CA GLY A 277 5.32 -18.03 5.68
C GLY A 277 6.08 -17.85 7.00
N HIS A 278 5.79 -16.81 7.78
CA HIS A 278 6.44 -16.62 9.08
C HIS A 278 5.80 -17.45 10.19
N GLN A 279 6.62 -17.78 11.17
CA GLN A 279 6.23 -18.45 12.39
C GLN A 279 6.93 -17.76 13.57
N PRO A 280 6.30 -17.70 14.75
CA PRO A 280 6.87 -17.08 15.94
C PRO A 280 7.89 -18.03 16.60
N SER A 281 8.98 -18.31 15.88
CA SER A 281 10.10 -19.16 16.30
C SER A 281 11.40 -18.63 15.69
N PHE A 282 12.48 -18.61 16.47
CA PHE A 282 13.78 -18.09 16.00
C PHE A 282 14.40 -18.93 14.89
N SER A 283 14.17 -20.25 14.89
CA SER A 283 14.70 -21.18 13.89
C SER A 283 14.04 -21.04 12.52
N THR A 284 12.90 -20.37 12.44
CA THR A 284 12.11 -20.19 11.22
C THR A 284 12.23 -18.81 10.59
N ILE A 285 13.01 -17.91 11.21
CA ILE A 285 13.29 -16.57 10.68
C ILE A 285 14.00 -16.69 9.32
N HIS A 286 13.56 -15.88 8.36
CA HIS A 286 14.13 -15.82 7.02
C HIS A 286 15.40 -14.94 7.00
N TRP A 287 16.48 -15.44 7.59
CA TRP A 287 17.75 -14.71 7.70
C TRP A 287 18.31 -14.24 6.34
N ASP A 288 18.02 -14.98 5.27
CA ASP A 288 18.43 -14.65 3.90
C ASP A 288 17.97 -13.24 3.46
N ALA A 289 16.83 -12.76 3.98
CA ALA A 289 16.31 -11.43 3.66
C ALA A 289 17.26 -10.29 4.08
N GLY A 290 18.03 -10.50 5.15
CA GLY A 290 19.03 -9.55 5.63
C GLY A 290 20.27 -9.43 4.75
N PHE A 291 20.46 -10.32 3.78
CA PHE A 291 21.62 -10.34 2.89
C PHE A 291 21.28 -10.00 1.43
N ILE A 292 20.03 -9.63 1.16
CA ILE A 292 19.64 -9.17 -0.18
C ILE A 292 20.29 -7.80 -0.42
N GLY A 293 21.14 -7.70 -1.44
CA GLY A 293 21.78 -6.42 -1.80
C GLY A 293 23.00 -6.03 -0.96
N ILE A 294 23.43 -6.85 0.00
CA ILE A 294 24.49 -6.49 0.95
C ILE A 294 25.46 -7.65 1.05
N ASP A 295 26.75 -7.35 0.88
CA ASP A 295 27.82 -8.33 1.05
C ASP A 295 27.88 -8.84 2.50
N GLY A 296 28.52 -9.99 2.71
CA GLY A 296 28.68 -10.62 4.03
C GLY A 296 29.54 -9.82 5.03
N SER A 297 30.02 -8.62 4.70
CA SER A 297 30.88 -7.82 5.56
C SER A 297 30.18 -7.42 6.87
N LEU A 298 30.90 -7.41 7.99
CA LEU A 298 30.33 -7.15 9.32
C LEU A 298 29.90 -5.67 9.53
N GLN A 299 30.06 -4.79 8.55
CA GLN A 299 29.88 -3.35 8.76
C GLN A 299 28.41 -2.88 8.79
N HIS A 300 27.46 -3.67 8.29
CA HIS A 300 26.08 -3.21 8.05
C HIS A 300 25.02 -3.88 8.95
N HIS A 301 25.35 -4.23 10.19
CA HIS A 301 24.46 -4.95 11.09
C HIS A 301 23.07 -4.30 11.28
N SER A 302 23.01 -2.98 11.45
CA SER A 302 21.74 -2.25 11.65
C SER A 302 20.81 -2.36 10.44
N LEU A 303 21.36 -2.25 9.23
CA LEU A 303 20.58 -2.31 8.00
C LEU A 303 20.02 -3.73 7.79
N ARG A 304 20.79 -4.78 8.10
CA ARG A 304 20.30 -6.16 8.07
C ARG A 304 19.15 -6.40 9.04
N ALA A 305 19.24 -5.85 10.25
CA ALA A 305 18.17 -5.93 11.24
C ALA A 305 16.88 -5.23 10.75
N ILE A 306 17.01 -4.08 10.09
CA ILE A 306 15.88 -3.37 9.47
C ILE A 306 15.25 -4.22 8.37
N LEU A 307 16.04 -4.77 7.44
CA LEU A 307 15.52 -5.62 6.36
C LEU A 307 14.82 -6.87 6.91
N LEU A 308 15.40 -7.49 7.95
CA LEU A 308 14.79 -8.63 8.62
C LEU A 308 13.48 -8.27 9.33
N GLY A 309 13.43 -7.10 9.94
CA GLY A 309 12.21 -6.55 10.56
C GLY A 309 11.11 -6.29 9.52
N ILE A 310 11.45 -5.67 8.39
CA ILE A 310 10.51 -5.44 7.28
C ILE A 310 10.02 -6.77 6.71
N ASN A 311 10.91 -7.75 6.56
CA ASN A 311 10.53 -9.08 6.10
C ASN A 311 9.58 -9.77 7.09
N THR A 312 9.90 -9.78 8.38
CA THR A 312 9.13 -10.53 9.39
C THR A 312 7.79 -9.86 9.73
N PHE A 313 7.74 -8.53 9.77
CA PHE A 313 6.59 -7.75 10.24
C PHE A 313 5.97 -6.90 9.12
N GLY A 314 6.21 -7.24 7.85
CA GLY A 314 5.75 -6.46 6.70
C GLY A 314 4.24 -6.24 6.66
N SER A 315 3.44 -7.24 7.03
CA SER A 315 1.97 -7.10 7.16
C SER A 315 1.58 -6.03 8.19
N HIS A 316 2.21 -6.05 9.37
CA HIS A 316 1.98 -5.06 10.43
C HIS A 316 2.39 -3.64 9.99
N ILE A 317 3.53 -3.50 9.31
CA ILE A 317 4.00 -2.21 8.78
C ILE A 317 3.03 -1.67 7.74
N ILE A 318 2.65 -2.48 6.75
CA ILE A 318 1.77 -2.05 5.65
C ILE A 318 0.41 -1.67 6.20
N LEU A 319 -0.25 -2.53 6.98
CA LEU A 319 -1.58 -2.25 7.51
C LEU A 319 -1.57 -1.13 8.56
N GLY A 320 -0.51 -1.01 9.35
CA GLY A 320 -0.35 0.09 10.28
C GLY A 320 -0.05 1.43 9.60
N MET A 321 0.68 1.47 8.49
CA MET A 321 0.87 2.70 7.71
C MET A 321 -0.37 3.11 6.90
N THR A 322 -1.18 2.14 6.48
CA THR A 322 -2.34 2.36 5.60
C THR A 322 -3.69 2.39 6.30
N PHE A 323 -3.71 2.30 7.64
CA PHE A 323 -4.95 2.36 8.42
C PHE A 323 -5.87 3.56 8.12
N PRO A 324 -5.36 4.78 7.76
CA PRO A 324 -6.24 5.92 7.47
C PRO A 324 -7.13 5.69 6.25
N LEU A 325 -6.78 4.75 5.35
CA LEU A 325 -7.64 4.35 4.24
C LEU A 325 -9.01 3.87 4.72
N LEU A 326 -9.13 3.30 5.93
CA LEU A 326 -10.42 2.94 6.53
C LEU A 326 -11.36 4.15 6.66
N ILE A 327 -10.81 5.34 6.87
CA ILE A 327 -11.57 6.59 7.01
C ILE A 327 -11.88 7.18 5.63
N PHE A 328 -10.94 7.12 4.69
CA PHE A 328 -11.07 7.72 3.35
C PHE A 328 -11.93 6.92 2.37
N ALA A 329 -12.02 5.61 2.55
CA ALA A 329 -12.73 4.70 1.65
C ALA A 329 -14.15 5.11 1.19
N PRO A 330 -15.05 5.65 2.03
CA PRO A 330 -16.38 6.05 1.58
C PRO A 330 -16.36 7.30 0.69
N PHE A 331 -15.45 8.24 0.95
CA PHE A 331 -15.29 9.45 0.14
C PHE A 331 -14.71 9.12 -1.24
N THR A 332 -13.69 8.26 -1.29
CA THR A 332 -13.08 7.81 -2.55
C THR A 332 -14.04 7.00 -3.39
N LEU A 333 -14.73 6.04 -2.79
CA LEU A 333 -15.68 5.19 -3.52
C LEU A 333 -16.80 6.02 -4.13
N ARG A 334 -17.29 7.03 -3.41
CA ARG A 334 -18.33 7.95 -3.88
C ARG A 334 -17.90 8.78 -5.08
N LEU A 335 -16.65 9.23 -5.09
CA LEU A 335 -16.10 10.02 -6.19
C LEU A 335 -15.78 9.16 -7.42
N VAL A 336 -15.12 8.01 -7.22
CA VAL A 336 -14.61 7.18 -8.33
C VAL A 336 -15.69 6.28 -8.94
N PHE A 337 -16.59 5.73 -8.12
CA PHE A 337 -17.58 4.76 -8.55
C PHE A 337 -19.00 5.17 -8.14
N PRO A 338 -19.54 6.29 -8.65
CA PRO A 338 -20.88 6.77 -8.29
C PRO A 338 -21.97 5.74 -8.63
N ASN A 339 -21.80 4.96 -9.70
CA ASN A 339 -22.77 3.95 -10.15
C ASN A 339 -22.90 2.76 -9.18
N LEU A 340 -21.86 2.48 -8.37
CA LEU A 340 -21.89 1.42 -7.37
C LEU A 340 -22.73 1.81 -6.14
N ILE A 341 -23.08 3.09 -6.01
CA ILE A 341 -23.78 3.66 -4.86
C ILE A 341 -25.17 4.10 -5.28
N LYS A 342 -26.20 3.37 -4.84
CA LYS A 342 -27.60 3.74 -5.03
C LYS A 342 -28.07 4.66 -3.89
N SER A 343 -27.44 5.82 -3.70
CA SER A 343 -27.93 6.77 -2.69
C SER A 343 -28.96 7.71 -3.31
N LYS A 344 -30.23 7.56 -2.90
CA LYS A 344 -31.36 8.39 -3.34
C LYS A 344 -31.47 9.73 -2.59
N LYS A 345 -30.62 10.00 -1.59
CA LYS A 345 -30.92 11.00 -0.54
C LYS A 345 -29.88 12.11 -0.33
N ILE A 346 -28.72 12.09 -0.98
CA ILE A 346 -27.64 13.07 -0.75
C ILE A 346 -27.45 13.94 -2.00
N GLN A 347 -27.37 15.26 -1.82
CA GLN A 347 -27.24 16.25 -2.90
C GLN A 347 -25.97 16.00 -3.76
N TRP A 348 -26.11 16.23 -5.07
CA TRP A 348 -25.05 16.04 -6.07
C TRP A 348 -23.85 16.98 -5.88
N ASN A 349 -24.02 18.13 -5.20
CA ASN A 349 -22.95 19.09 -4.97
C ASN A 349 -21.84 18.53 -4.07
N ASP A 350 -22.17 17.69 -3.08
CA ASP A 350 -21.19 17.09 -2.18
C ASP A 350 -20.36 15.98 -2.86
N ILE A 351 -20.83 15.41 -3.98
CA ILE A 351 -20.12 14.35 -4.72
C ILE A 351 -18.83 14.90 -5.33
N LYS A 352 -18.83 16.15 -5.78
CA LYS A 352 -17.71 16.75 -6.52
C LYS A 352 -16.51 17.07 -5.62
N GLN A 353 -16.71 17.22 -4.32
CA GLN A 353 -15.64 17.60 -3.38
C GLN A 353 -14.81 16.40 -2.90
N GLY A 354 -15.32 15.18 -3.02
CA GLY A 354 -14.59 13.97 -2.65
C GLY A 354 -14.09 13.99 -1.20
N GLU A 355 -12.78 13.81 -1.01
CA GLU A 355 -12.13 13.81 0.30
C GLU A 355 -11.92 15.22 0.90
N LEU A 356 -12.11 16.31 0.16
CA LEU A 356 -11.94 17.67 0.70
C LEU A 356 -12.93 18.01 1.82
N ILE A 357 -14.05 17.30 1.86
CA ILE A 357 -15.05 17.41 2.94
C ILE A 357 -14.41 17.08 4.30
N LEU A 358 -13.36 16.25 4.32
CA LEU A 358 -12.61 15.93 5.53
C LEU A 358 -11.86 17.14 6.06
N PHE A 359 -11.17 17.85 5.17
CA PHE A 359 -10.43 19.08 5.49
C PHE A 359 -11.35 20.25 5.86
N GLN A 360 -12.62 20.22 5.44
CA GLN A 360 -13.59 21.23 5.89
C GLN A 360 -14.12 20.92 7.31
N ASN A 361 -14.13 19.64 7.70
CA ASN A 361 -14.66 19.17 8.98
C ASN A 361 -13.54 18.63 9.90
N ASP A 362 -12.47 19.40 10.04
CA ASP A 362 -11.23 19.01 10.74
C ASP A 362 -11.47 18.40 12.12
N THR A 363 -12.37 18.98 12.92
CA THR A 363 -12.63 18.51 14.30
C THR A 363 -13.16 17.08 14.35
N GLN A 364 -14.16 16.77 13.51
CA GLN A 364 -14.73 15.42 13.41
C GLN A 364 -13.73 14.47 12.77
N PHE A 365 -12.99 14.93 11.75
CA PHE A 365 -11.99 14.14 11.08
C PHE A 365 -10.87 13.69 12.03
N HIS A 366 -10.25 14.61 12.76
CA HIS A 366 -9.20 14.29 13.72
C HIS A 366 -9.69 13.40 14.87
N SER A 367 -10.90 13.63 15.36
CA SER A 367 -11.52 12.78 16.38
C SER A 367 -11.63 11.34 15.90
N GLU A 368 -12.11 11.12 14.68
CA GLU A 368 -12.23 9.77 14.11
C GLU A 368 -10.88 9.13 13.80
N VAL A 369 -9.90 9.90 13.30
CA VAL A 369 -8.52 9.42 13.11
C VAL A 369 -7.92 8.92 14.43
N PHE A 370 -8.05 9.70 15.50
CA PHE A 370 -7.56 9.32 16.82
C PHE A 370 -8.30 8.11 17.39
N ASN A 371 -9.63 8.06 17.22
CA ASN A 371 -10.47 6.93 17.64
C ASN A 371 -10.04 5.62 16.96
N VAL A 372 -9.87 5.64 15.64
CA VAL A 372 -9.45 4.46 14.86
C VAL A 372 -8.02 4.05 15.24
N ALA A 373 -7.09 5.00 15.31
CA ALA A 373 -5.71 4.72 15.71
C ALA A 373 -5.63 4.11 17.11
N GLY A 374 -6.34 4.70 18.07
CA GLY A 374 -6.39 4.23 19.45
C GLY A 374 -6.97 2.82 19.58
N LYS A 375 -8.10 2.54 18.92
CA LYS A 375 -8.70 1.20 18.89
C LYS A 375 -7.78 0.17 18.24
N TYR A 376 -7.16 0.52 17.11
CA TYR A 376 -6.25 -0.37 16.40
C TYR A 376 -5.02 -0.72 17.25
N ILE A 377 -4.39 0.28 17.89
CA ILE A 377 -3.28 0.07 18.84
C ILE A 377 -3.73 -0.76 20.04
N LEU A 378 -4.92 -0.48 20.59
CA LEU A 378 -5.46 -1.21 21.75
C LEU A 378 -5.66 -2.69 21.45
N LEU A 379 -6.13 -3.06 20.25
CA LEU A 379 -6.26 -4.47 19.85
C LEU A 379 -4.91 -5.20 19.87
N HIS A 380 -3.86 -4.57 19.33
CA HIS A 380 -2.51 -5.12 19.37
C HIS A 380 -1.96 -5.17 20.80
N ALA A 381 -2.19 -4.13 21.61
CA ALA A 381 -1.77 -4.11 23.02
C ALA A 381 -2.45 -5.22 23.84
N ALA A 382 -3.76 -5.42 23.64
CA ALA A 382 -4.53 -6.47 24.29
C ALA A 382 -3.99 -7.86 23.94
N ARG A 383 -3.59 -8.07 22.67
CA ARG A 383 -2.96 -9.33 22.25
C ARG A 383 -1.65 -9.58 22.98
N VAL A 384 -0.76 -8.59 23.05
CA VAL A 384 0.51 -8.70 23.81
C VAL A 384 0.24 -8.99 25.28
N PHE A 385 -0.72 -8.28 25.87
CA PHE A 385 -1.11 -8.49 27.27
C PHE A 385 -1.61 -9.91 27.53
N VAL A 386 -2.48 -10.44 26.67
CA VAL A 386 -2.96 -11.83 26.78
C VAL A 386 -1.81 -12.83 26.57
N CYS A 387 -0.89 -12.56 25.64
CA CYS A 387 0.29 -13.41 25.44
C CYS A 387 1.23 -13.39 26.67
N MET A 388 1.40 -12.22 27.30
CA MET A 388 2.17 -12.07 28.52
C MET A 388 1.51 -12.83 29.67
N LEU A 389 0.20 -12.68 29.87
CA LEU A 389 -0.55 -13.45 30.87
C LEU A 389 -0.41 -14.95 30.64
N ALA A 390 -0.58 -15.42 29.39
CA ALA A 390 -0.40 -16.83 29.05
C ALA A 390 1.02 -17.31 29.40
N ALA A 391 2.06 -16.54 29.05
CA ALA A 391 3.43 -16.89 29.41
C ALA A 391 3.59 -16.98 30.94
N THR A 392 3.10 -16.00 31.71
CA THR A 392 3.21 -15.99 33.18
C THR A 392 2.55 -17.19 33.86
N VAL A 393 1.35 -17.59 33.39
CA VAL A 393 0.64 -18.76 33.92
C VAL A 393 1.43 -20.04 33.68
N HIS A 394 2.06 -20.17 32.51
CA HIS A 394 2.77 -21.38 32.12
C HIS A 394 4.27 -21.39 32.46
N CYS A 395 4.82 -20.33 33.05
CA CYS A 395 6.24 -20.21 33.41
C CYS A 395 6.77 -21.38 34.28
N ARG A 396 5.90 -22.07 35.02
CA ARG A 396 6.28 -23.22 35.87
C ARG A 396 6.49 -24.52 35.08
N HIS A 397 6.03 -24.59 33.84
CA HIS A 397 6.24 -25.74 32.97
C HIS A 397 7.43 -25.48 32.04
N LEU A 398 8.63 -25.76 32.56
CA LEU A 398 9.94 -25.46 31.96
C LEU A 398 10.10 -25.94 30.51
N MET A 399 9.45 -27.05 30.14
CA MET A 399 9.44 -27.57 28.76
C MET A 399 8.72 -26.64 27.75
N VAL A 400 7.82 -25.76 28.19
CA VAL A 400 7.01 -24.91 27.29
C VAL A 400 7.60 -23.51 27.12
N TRP A 401 8.65 -23.16 27.88
CA TRP A 401 9.37 -21.88 27.76
C TRP A 401 9.93 -21.66 26.35
N THR A 402 10.40 -22.73 25.71
CA THR A 402 10.91 -22.71 24.33
C THR A 402 9.85 -22.37 23.29
N ILE A 403 8.56 -22.51 23.63
CA ILE A 403 7.43 -22.19 22.77
C ILE A 403 6.87 -20.79 23.10
N PHE A 404 6.73 -20.45 24.38
CA PHE A 404 6.12 -19.20 24.80
C PHE A 404 7.04 -17.98 24.69
N ALA A 405 8.34 -18.12 24.99
CA ALA A 405 9.26 -17.00 24.95
C ALA A 405 9.41 -16.41 23.53
N PRO A 406 9.61 -17.21 22.46
CA PRO A 406 9.60 -16.66 21.10
C PRO A 406 8.27 -16.01 20.75
N LYS A 407 7.13 -16.62 21.11
CA LYS A 407 5.82 -16.02 20.83
C LYS A 407 5.70 -14.63 21.47
N LEU A 408 5.96 -14.51 22.77
CA LEU A 408 5.90 -13.23 23.48
C LEU A 408 6.83 -12.17 22.87
N ILE A 409 8.04 -12.55 22.47
CA ILE A 409 9.00 -11.62 21.84
C ILE A 409 8.49 -11.13 20.49
N PHE A 410 7.98 -12.03 19.64
CA PHE A 410 7.41 -11.64 18.34
C PHE A 410 6.19 -10.74 18.51
N GLU A 411 5.33 -11.03 19.49
CA GLU A 411 4.18 -10.18 19.85
C GLU A 411 4.61 -8.79 20.33
N GLY A 412 5.62 -8.71 21.21
CA GLY A 412 6.13 -7.44 21.70
C GLY A 412 6.73 -6.58 20.59
N ILE A 413 7.54 -7.19 19.71
CA ILE A 413 8.15 -6.49 18.58
C ILE A 413 7.10 -6.07 17.56
N SER A 414 6.14 -6.93 17.22
CA SER A 414 5.06 -6.59 16.27
C SER A 414 4.22 -5.42 16.78
N PHE A 415 3.95 -5.35 18.10
CA PHE A 415 3.28 -4.22 18.72
C PHE A 415 4.07 -2.92 18.58
N ILE A 416 5.37 -2.92 18.92
CA ILE A 416 6.23 -1.73 18.79
C ILE A 416 6.26 -1.24 17.33
N ILE A 417 6.44 -2.16 16.38
CA ILE A 417 6.46 -1.84 14.95
C ILE A 417 5.11 -1.30 14.49
N THR A 418 4.01 -1.89 14.96
CA THR A 418 2.67 -1.42 14.61
C THR A 418 2.43 -0.01 15.15
N VAL A 419 2.77 0.27 16.41
CA VAL A 419 2.68 1.62 16.99
C VAL A 419 3.52 2.62 16.18
N ALA A 420 4.77 2.28 15.87
CA ALA A 420 5.64 3.13 15.05
C ALA A 420 5.05 3.40 13.66
N SER A 421 4.48 2.38 13.01
CA SER A 421 3.85 2.52 11.69
C SER A 421 2.60 3.41 11.72
N VAL A 422 1.76 3.29 12.77
CA VAL A 422 0.57 4.12 12.97
C VAL A 422 0.96 5.57 13.25
N LEU A 423 1.96 5.81 14.10
CA LEU A 423 2.46 7.16 14.37
C LEU A 423 3.04 7.81 13.09
N THR A 424 3.82 7.06 12.31
CA THR A 424 4.35 7.54 11.02
C THR A 424 3.22 7.87 10.03
N SER A 425 2.14 7.08 10.03
CA SER A 425 0.94 7.33 9.23
C SER A 425 0.25 8.64 9.63
N LEU A 426 0.12 8.90 10.94
CA LEU A 426 -0.44 10.16 11.47
C LEU A 426 0.44 11.36 11.11
N LEU A 427 1.77 11.22 11.17
CA LEU A 427 2.69 12.28 10.74
C LEU A 427 2.54 12.62 9.26
N LEU A 428 2.40 11.60 8.41
CA LEU A 428 2.13 11.80 6.98
C LEU A 428 0.78 12.50 6.77
N LEU A 429 -0.24 12.13 7.53
CA LEU A 429 -1.56 12.76 7.46
C LEU A 429 -1.50 14.26 7.76
N LEU A 430 -0.90 14.64 8.90
CA LEU A 430 -0.69 16.04 9.27
C LEU A 430 0.13 16.79 8.21
N ARG A 431 1.08 16.10 7.58
CA ARG A 431 1.89 16.69 6.52
C ARG A 431 1.08 16.96 5.25
N ILE A 432 0.17 16.05 4.89
CA ILE A 432 -0.78 16.25 3.77
C ILE A 432 -1.64 17.47 4.03
N GLU A 433 -2.25 17.59 5.21
CA GLU A 433 -3.12 18.72 5.58
C GLU A 433 -2.38 20.06 5.50
N ASN A 434 -1.17 20.14 6.06
CA ASN A 434 -0.33 21.33 5.97
C ASN A 434 -0.03 21.72 4.51
N CYS A 435 0.17 20.74 3.63
CA CYS A 435 0.39 20.97 2.22
C CYS A 435 -0.90 21.42 1.51
N ILE A 436 -2.06 20.83 1.84
CA ILE A 436 -3.37 21.26 1.34
C ILE A 436 -3.66 22.70 1.75
N GLN A 437 -3.46 23.06 3.02
CA GLN A 437 -3.67 24.41 3.53
C GLN A 437 -2.80 25.44 2.78
N LYS A 438 -1.51 25.12 2.55
CA LYS A 438 -0.62 25.97 1.76
C LYS A 438 -1.07 26.10 0.31
N LEU A 439 -1.55 25.01 -0.29
CA LEU A 439 -2.07 25.02 -1.65
C LEU A 439 -3.32 25.90 -1.76
N ILE A 440 -4.26 25.76 -0.83
CA ILE A 440 -5.48 26.58 -0.77
C ILE A 440 -5.10 28.06 -0.63
N PHE A 441 -4.21 28.40 0.30
CA PHE A 441 -3.73 29.78 0.48
C PHE A 441 -3.01 30.36 -0.75
N GLN A 442 -2.37 29.53 -1.57
CA GLN A 442 -1.75 29.98 -2.82
C GLN A 442 -2.78 30.22 -3.94
N ILE A 443 -3.95 29.59 -3.84
CA ILE A 443 -5.02 29.62 -4.83
C ILE A 443 -6.05 30.71 -4.53
N THR A 444 -6.36 30.95 -3.26
CA THR A 444 -7.23 32.03 -2.76
C THR A 444 -6.46 33.33 -2.60
#